data_AF-A0A3S0E6K4-F1
#
_entry.id   AF-A0A3S0E6K4-F1
#
_cell.length_a   1.000
_cell.length_b   1.000
_cell.length_c   1.000
_cell.angle_alpha   90.00
_cell.angle_beta   90.00
_cell.angle_gamma   90.00
#
_symmetry.space_group_name_H-M   'P 1'
#
loop_
_entity.id
_entity.type
_entity.pdbx_description
1 polymer ?
#
loop_
_entity_poly.entity_id
_entity_poly.type
_entity_poly.pdbx_seq_one_letter_code
_entity_poly.pdbx_strand_id
1 'polypeptide(L)'
;MAEIHLQRFCATDSDTRAYMRVPFRRGEFVYATNGYLVVRVPACAMPDAASLPDDQLPRMPAMFDCIDKAPHFPWVELPAVINAARCGRCRGAARLRVHACESCDGQGSFDRDGFQYDCKACDGEGFHENGDGAKSVDCPRCCGLGFGRAQWQDLDPGDGLP
;
A
#
# COMPACT_ATOMS: atom_id res chain seq x y z
N MET A 1 12.90 6.84 22.68
CA MET A 1 11.76 6.01 22.20
C MET A 1 11.81 6.02 20.69
N ALA A 2 11.72 4.86 20.03
CA ALA A 2 11.73 4.82 18.57
C ALA A 2 10.44 5.48 18.05
N GLU A 3 10.60 6.48 17.19
CA GLU A 3 9.48 7.16 16.53
C GLU A 3 8.91 6.23 15.45
N ILE A 4 7.63 5.86 15.58
CA ILE A 4 6.95 5.03 14.59
C ILE A 4 6.44 5.90 13.44
N HIS A 5 7.03 5.74 12.27
CA HIS A 5 6.60 6.46 11.05
C HIS A 5 5.33 5.82 10.47
N LEU A 6 4.16 6.21 10.98
CA LEU A 6 2.86 5.66 10.58
C LEU A 6 2.56 5.75 9.08
N GLN A 7 3.07 6.77 8.41
CA GLN A 7 2.90 6.97 6.96
C GLN A 7 3.31 5.73 6.13
N ARG A 8 4.26 4.93 6.62
CA ARG A 8 4.73 3.71 5.93
C ARG A 8 3.69 2.59 5.89
N PHE A 9 2.65 2.66 6.72
CA PHE A 9 1.56 1.70 6.80
C PHE A 9 0.31 2.16 6.06
N CYS A 10 0.31 3.39 5.53
CA CYS A 10 -0.76 3.95 4.74
C CYS A 10 -0.74 3.42 3.30
N ALA A 11 -1.87 3.55 2.61
CA ALA A 11 -1.95 3.27 1.18
C ALA A 11 -1.05 4.22 0.37
N THR A 12 -0.52 3.75 -0.75
CA THR A 12 0.27 4.57 -1.69
C THR A 12 -0.64 5.35 -2.64
N ASP A 13 -0.06 6.18 -3.50
CA ASP A 13 -0.81 6.97 -4.49
C ASP A 13 -1.54 6.12 -5.53
N SER A 14 -1.13 4.85 -5.69
CA SER A 14 -1.82 3.89 -6.55
C SER A 14 -3.15 3.38 -5.97
N ASP A 15 -3.42 3.55 -4.68
CA ASP A 15 -4.69 3.14 -4.09
C ASP A 15 -5.77 4.20 -4.33
N THR A 16 -6.89 3.82 -4.93
CA THR A 16 -8.00 4.74 -5.24
C THR A 16 -8.66 5.35 -3.99
N ARG A 17 -8.48 4.74 -2.83
CA ARG A 17 -9.02 5.20 -1.54
C ARG A 17 -8.08 6.24 -0.92
N ALA A 18 -8.13 7.46 -1.43
CA ALA A 18 -7.25 8.57 -1.03
C ALA A 18 -7.23 8.83 0.49
N TYR A 19 -8.34 8.57 1.18
CA TYR A 19 -8.45 8.70 2.64
C TYR A 19 -7.59 7.72 3.44
N MET A 20 -7.06 6.65 2.83
CA MET A 20 -6.12 5.72 3.46
C MET A 20 -4.65 6.10 3.26
N ARG A 21 -4.37 7.16 2.50
CA ARG A 21 -2.99 7.56 2.16
C ARG A 21 -2.31 8.38 3.25
N VAL A 22 -3.02 8.75 4.30
CA VAL A 22 -2.47 9.46 5.47
C VAL A 22 -2.97 8.82 6.76
N PRO A 23 -2.22 8.91 7.87
CA PRO A 23 -2.74 8.52 9.17
C PRO A 23 -3.93 9.40 9.55
N PHE A 24 -4.91 8.81 10.23
CA PHE A 24 -6.09 9.52 10.67
C PHE A 24 -6.46 9.18 12.11
N ARG A 25 -7.05 10.15 12.80
CA ARG A 25 -7.48 10.05 14.17
C ARG A 25 -8.90 9.50 14.26
N ARG A 26 -9.13 8.61 15.23
CA ARG A 26 -10.47 8.21 15.68
C ARG A 26 -10.45 7.92 17.17
N GLY A 27 -11.13 8.77 17.94
CA GLY A 27 -11.12 8.73 19.41
C GLY A 27 -9.71 8.93 19.98
N GLU A 28 -9.32 8.01 20.85
CA GLU A 28 -8.05 8.02 21.60
C GLU A 28 -6.86 7.47 20.79
N PHE A 29 -7.06 7.11 19.53
CA PHE A 29 -6.03 6.48 18.70
C PHE A 29 -5.87 7.17 17.34
N VAL A 30 -4.67 7.04 16.79
CA VAL A 30 -4.35 7.36 15.40
C VAL A 30 -4.07 6.04 14.68
N TYR A 31 -4.69 5.88 13.51
CA TYR A 31 -4.67 4.68 12.70
C TYR A 31 -3.92 4.94 11.39
N ALA A 32 -3.24 3.92 10.89
CA ALA A 32 -2.68 3.87 9.55
C ALA A 32 -3.00 2.51 8.92
N THR A 33 -3.43 2.51 7.66
CA THR A 33 -3.83 1.30 6.95
C THR A 33 -3.64 1.44 5.45
N ASN A 34 -3.31 0.32 4.79
CA ASN A 34 -3.29 0.17 3.34
C ASN A 34 -4.42 -0.75 2.85
N GLY A 35 -5.41 -1.04 3.69
CA GLY A 35 -6.51 -1.98 3.43
C GLY A 35 -6.17 -3.46 3.66
N TYR A 36 -4.90 -3.83 3.84
CA TYR A 36 -4.48 -5.20 4.16
C TYR A 36 -4.06 -5.39 5.62
N LEU A 37 -3.49 -4.34 6.22
CA LEU A 37 -3.13 -4.26 7.62
C LEU A 37 -3.65 -2.96 8.23
N VAL A 38 -3.77 -2.94 9.55
CA VAL A 38 -4.07 -1.73 10.31
C VAL A 38 -3.13 -1.65 11.51
N VAL A 39 -2.51 -0.50 11.69
CA VAL A 39 -1.70 -0.15 12.85
C VAL A 39 -2.42 0.97 13.58
N ARG A 40 -2.45 0.93 14.91
CA ARG A 40 -2.92 2.06 15.72
C ARG A 40 -1.93 2.38 16.83
N VAL A 41 -1.85 3.65 17.19
CA VAL A 41 -1.06 4.18 18.32
C VAL A 41 -1.90 5.14 19.14
N PRO A 42 -1.55 5.40 20.41
CA PRO A 42 -2.22 6.44 21.20
C PRO A 42 -2.19 7.79 20.48
N ALA A 43 -3.29 8.55 20.52
CA ALA A 43 -3.41 9.81 19.79
C ALA A 43 -2.38 10.88 20.21
N CYS A 44 -1.87 10.80 21.43
CA CYS A 44 -0.78 11.67 21.90
C CYS A 44 0.53 11.49 21.13
N ALA A 45 0.72 10.37 20.41
CA ALA A 45 1.90 10.14 19.58
C ALA A 45 1.86 10.94 18.27
N MET A 46 0.68 11.40 17.82
CA MET A 46 0.53 12.19 16.61
C MET A 46 -0.68 13.15 16.74
N PRO A 47 -0.51 14.27 17.49
CA PRO A 47 -1.63 15.15 17.84
C PRO A 47 -2.27 15.85 16.64
N ASP A 48 -1.50 16.05 15.56
CA ASP A 48 -1.93 16.75 14.34
C ASP A 48 -2.61 15.85 13.31
N ALA A 49 -2.83 14.56 13.61
CA ALA A 49 -3.51 13.65 12.69
C ALA A 49 -4.97 14.08 12.48
N ALA A 50 -5.37 14.23 11.21
CA ALA A 50 -6.72 14.62 10.84
C ALA A 50 -7.76 13.54 11.22
N SER A 51 -8.96 13.95 11.62
CA SER A 51 -10.06 13.01 11.85
C SER A 51 -10.61 12.47 10.54
N LEU A 52 -10.95 11.18 10.50
CA LEU A 52 -11.66 10.58 9.40
C LEU A 52 -13.15 10.43 9.73
N PRO A 53 -14.08 10.81 8.83
CA PRO A 53 -15.51 10.56 9.00
C PRO A 53 -15.81 9.10 9.40
N ASP A 54 -16.79 8.91 10.28
CA ASP A 54 -17.08 7.58 10.87
C ASP A 54 -17.69 6.58 9.87
N ASP A 55 -18.32 7.09 8.81
CA ASP A 55 -18.82 6.30 7.69
C ASP A 55 -17.69 5.74 6.81
N GLN A 56 -16.50 6.34 6.86
CA GLN A 56 -15.31 5.82 6.19
C GLN A 56 -14.59 4.80 7.09
N LEU A 57 -14.50 3.55 6.65
CA LEU A 57 -13.91 2.43 7.41
C LEU A 57 -14.58 2.20 8.79
N PRO A 58 -15.91 1.99 8.86
CA PRO A 58 -16.67 2.00 10.11
C PRO A 58 -16.31 0.86 11.08
N ARG A 59 -15.83 -0.27 10.56
CA ARG A 59 -15.52 -1.47 11.35
C ARG A 59 -14.11 -1.53 11.91
N MET A 60 -13.28 -0.54 11.62
CA MET A 60 -11.87 -0.59 11.95
C MET A 60 -11.56 -0.55 13.45
N PRO A 61 -12.25 0.25 14.30
CA PRO A 61 -12.06 0.16 15.75
C PRO A 61 -12.36 -1.25 16.28
N ALA A 62 -13.40 -1.89 15.76
CA ALA A 62 -13.82 -3.22 16.17
C ALA A 62 -12.78 -4.33 15.88
N MET A 63 -11.81 -4.09 14.98
CA MET A 63 -10.71 -5.03 14.74
C MET A 63 -9.79 -5.18 15.97
N PHE A 64 -9.80 -4.19 16.85
CA PHE A 64 -8.98 -4.18 18.05
C PHE A 64 -9.75 -4.52 19.32
N ASP A 65 -11.07 -4.77 19.24
CA ASP A 65 -11.91 -5.14 20.39
C ASP A 65 -11.34 -6.32 21.16
N CYS A 66 -10.78 -7.31 20.47
CA CYS A 66 -10.17 -8.48 21.10
C CYS A 66 -8.89 -8.12 21.88
N ILE A 67 -8.14 -7.11 21.44
CA ILE A 67 -6.94 -6.61 22.12
C ILE A 67 -7.34 -5.72 23.30
N ASP A 68 -8.37 -4.90 23.14
CA ASP A 68 -8.88 -4.01 24.20
C ASP A 68 -9.54 -4.78 25.35
N LYS A 69 -10.17 -5.92 25.04
CA LYS A 69 -10.92 -6.73 26.01
C LYS A 69 -10.12 -7.91 26.56
N ALA A 70 -9.01 -8.30 25.93
CA ALA A 70 -8.17 -9.40 26.42
C ALA A 70 -6.98 -8.85 27.25
N PRO A 71 -6.80 -9.31 28.48
CA PRO A 71 -5.73 -8.79 29.35
C PRO A 71 -4.33 -9.11 28.82
N HIS A 72 -4.15 -10.18 28.04
CA HIS A 72 -2.85 -10.61 27.50
C HIS A 72 -2.99 -11.05 26.04
N PHE A 73 -2.77 -10.13 25.09
CA PHE A 73 -2.34 -10.52 23.76
C PHE A 73 -0.82 -10.71 23.81
N PRO A 74 -0.30 -11.95 23.69
CA PRO A 74 1.13 -12.16 23.72
C PRO A 74 1.76 -11.41 22.55
N TRP A 75 2.89 -10.76 22.80
CA TRP A 75 3.71 -10.26 21.72
C TRP A 75 4.07 -11.43 20.82
N VAL A 76 3.72 -11.31 19.54
CA VAL A 76 4.09 -12.29 18.53
C VAL A 76 5.26 -11.72 17.77
N GLU A 77 6.41 -12.36 17.84
CA GLU A 77 7.49 -12.07 16.92
C GLU A 77 7.04 -12.47 15.52
N LEU A 78 6.91 -11.48 14.65
CA LEU A 78 6.72 -11.76 13.24
C LEU A 78 7.99 -12.44 12.73
N PRO A 79 7.86 -13.56 11.97
CA PRO A 79 9.03 -14.17 11.35
C PRO A 79 9.76 -13.11 10.50
N ALA A 80 11.09 -13.21 10.45
CA ALA A 80 11.86 -12.37 9.56
C ALA A 80 11.28 -12.46 8.16
N VAL A 81 11.03 -11.32 7.52
CA VAL A 81 10.56 -11.30 6.13
C VAL A 81 11.74 -11.73 5.27
N ILE A 82 11.84 -13.04 5.04
CA ILE A 82 12.90 -13.63 4.24
C ILE A 82 12.66 -13.21 2.79
N ASN A 83 13.67 -12.58 2.20
CA ASN A 83 13.79 -12.34 0.75
C ASN A 83 12.72 -11.40 0.15
N ALA A 84 12.76 -10.12 0.55
CA ALA A 84 12.20 -9.08 -0.30
C ALA A 84 13.09 -8.92 -1.55
N ALA A 85 12.82 -9.71 -2.60
CA ALA A 85 13.53 -9.59 -3.86
C ALA A 85 13.23 -8.21 -4.48
N ARG A 86 14.25 -7.59 -5.07
CA ARG A 86 14.05 -6.37 -5.86
C ARG A 86 12.99 -6.66 -6.92
N CYS A 87 12.01 -5.78 -7.05
CA CYS A 87 10.95 -5.92 -8.03
C CYS A 87 11.57 -6.00 -9.43
N GLY A 88 11.33 -7.08 -10.17
CA GLY A 88 11.93 -7.26 -11.51
C GLY A 88 11.50 -6.19 -12.53
N ARG A 89 10.33 -5.56 -12.35
CA ARG A 89 9.82 -4.50 -13.24
C ARG A 89 10.57 -3.17 -13.03
N CYS A 90 10.62 -2.65 -11.78
CA CYS A 90 11.31 -1.39 -11.48
C CYS A 90 12.76 -1.55 -11.00
N ARG A 91 13.26 -2.79 -10.90
CA ARG A 91 14.61 -3.16 -10.44
C ARG A 91 15.00 -2.58 -9.07
N GLY A 92 14.03 -2.39 -8.19
CA GLY A 92 14.26 -1.76 -6.88
C GLY A 92 14.02 -0.27 -6.82
N ALA A 93 13.76 0.41 -7.95
CA ALA A 93 13.62 1.87 -8.00
C ALA A 93 12.29 2.39 -7.42
N ALA A 94 11.35 1.49 -7.06
CA ALA A 94 9.98 1.79 -6.62
C ALA A 94 9.08 2.50 -7.64
N ARG A 95 9.65 3.22 -8.60
CA ARG A 95 8.92 4.03 -9.60
C ARG A 95 9.29 3.62 -11.02
N LEU A 96 8.41 3.95 -11.96
CA LEU A 96 8.60 3.79 -13.40
C LEU A 96 8.52 5.16 -14.07
N ARG A 97 9.34 5.36 -15.10
CA ARG A 97 9.21 6.50 -16.00
C ARG A 97 8.25 6.14 -17.13
N VAL A 98 7.26 7.00 -17.35
CA VAL A 98 6.13 6.70 -18.23
C VAL A 98 5.66 7.92 -19.02
N HIS A 99 4.95 7.66 -20.12
CA HIS A 99 4.07 8.63 -20.79
C HIS A 99 2.62 8.18 -20.64
N ALA A 100 1.71 9.15 -20.49
CA ALA A 100 0.28 8.84 -20.45
C ALA A 100 -0.16 8.19 -21.77
N CYS A 101 -1.02 7.18 -21.70
CA CYS A 101 -1.60 6.58 -22.89
C CYS A 101 -2.53 7.60 -23.56
N GLU A 102 -2.22 7.95 -24.79
CA GLU A 102 -2.99 8.93 -25.58
C GLU A 102 -4.39 8.40 -25.92
N SER A 103 -4.56 7.09 -26.04
CA SER A 103 -5.87 6.52 -26.37
C SER A 103 -6.90 6.73 -25.27
N CYS A 104 -6.49 6.71 -24.00
CA CYS A 104 -7.38 6.86 -22.83
C CYS A 104 -7.04 8.07 -21.95
N ASP A 105 -6.27 9.04 -22.47
CA ASP A 105 -5.85 10.24 -21.73
C ASP A 105 -5.30 9.96 -20.32
N GLY A 106 -4.53 8.88 -20.17
CA GLY A 106 -3.96 8.52 -18.87
C GLY A 106 -4.87 7.77 -17.90
N GLN A 107 -6.14 7.53 -18.24
CA GLN A 107 -7.14 6.96 -17.32
C GLN A 107 -7.07 5.42 -17.18
N GLY A 108 -6.48 4.74 -18.16
CA GLY A 108 -6.44 3.27 -18.23
C GLY A 108 -7.77 2.63 -18.61
N SER A 109 -8.87 3.36 -18.62
CA SER A 109 -10.20 2.83 -18.90
C SER A 109 -11.07 3.83 -19.64
N PHE A 110 -12.19 3.34 -20.18
CA PHE A 110 -13.23 4.13 -20.85
C PHE A 110 -14.61 3.74 -20.30
N ASP A 111 -15.52 4.69 -20.21
CA ASP A 111 -16.95 4.39 -20.00
C ASP A 111 -17.67 4.31 -21.35
N ARG A 112 -18.47 3.27 -21.52
CA ARG A 112 -19.42 3.17 -22.63
C ARG A 112 -20.69 2.49 -22.16
N ASP A 113 -21.82 3.14 -22.37
CA ASP A 113 -23.14 2.64 -22.02
C ASP A 113 -23.28 2.29 -20.52
N GLY A 114 -22.57 3.01 -19.64
CA GLY A 114 -22.54 2.77 -18.20
C GLY A 114 -21.69 1.57 -17.77
N PHE A 115 -20.90 1.02 -18.68
CA PHE A 115 -19.92 -0.03 -18.41
C PHE A 115 -18.51 0.52 -18.57
N GLN A 116 -17.65 0.20 -17.61
CA GLN A 116 -16.24 0.53 -17.67
C GLN A 116 -15.46 -0.58 -18.41
N TYR A 117 -14.65 -0.18 -19.39
CA TYR A 117 -13.81 -1.07 -20.18
C TYR A 117 -12.35 -0.67 -20.05
N ASP A 118 -11.48 -1.66 -19.92
CA ASP A 118 -10.03 -1.42 -19.89
C ASP A 118 -9.54 -0.96 -21.27
N CYS A 119 -8.64 0.02 -21.26
CA CYS A 119 -8.01 0.51 -22.47
C CYS A 119 -7.04 -0.53 -23.01
N LYS A 120 -7.42 -1.17 -24.13
CA LYS A 120 -6.59 -2.18 -24.81
C LYS A 120 -5.25 -1.66 -25.31
N ALA A 121 -5.11 -0.36 -25.56
CA ALA A 121 -3.83 0.19 -26.03
C ALA A 121 -2.76 0.10 -24.93
N CYS A 122 -3.13 0.31 -23.66
CA CYS A 122 -2.22 0.28 -22.52
C CYS A 122 -2.53 -0.82 -21.50
N ASP A 123 -3.33 -1.81 -21.90
CA ASP A 123 -3.77 -2.93 -21.06
C ASP A 123 -4.29 -2.51 -19.68
N GLY A 124 -5.09 -1.43 -19.62
CA GLY A 124 -5.69 -0.96 -18.38
C GLY A 124 -4.80 -0.07 -17.51
N GLU A 125 -3.50 0.04 -17.80
CA GLU A 125 -2.54 0.75 -16.93
C GLU A 125 -2.66 2.28 -17.04
N GLY A 126 -3.13 2.78 -18.18
CA GLY A 126 -3.25 4.21 -18.47
C GLY A 126 -1.94 4.86 -18.93
N PHE A 127 -0.85 4.11 -19.04
CA PHE A 127 0.45 4.65 -19.44
C PHE A 127 1.32 3.61 -20.17
N HIS A 128 2.37 4.10 -20.83
CA HIS A 128 3.42 3.28 -21.43
C HIS A 128 4.77 3.59 -20.78
N GLU A 129 5.53 2.54 -20.46
CA GLU A 129 6.88 2.65 -19.89
C GLU A 129 7.88 3.14 -20.95
N ASN A 130 8.70 4.14 -20.59
CA ASN A 130 9.80 4.61 -21.41
C ASN A 130 10.90 5.18 -20.51
N GLY A 131 12.18 4.88 -20.79
CA GLY A 131 13.32 5.39 -20.03
C GLY A 131 13.41 6.93 -19.99
N ASP A 132 12.86 7.57 -21.03
CA ASP A 132 12.78 9.03 -21.19
C ASP A 132 11.40 9.59 -20.81
N GLY A 133 10.56 8.78 -20.15
CA GLY A 133 9.22 9.18 -19.68
C GLY A 133 9.24 10.46 -18.86
N ALA A 134 8.41 11.44 -19.24
CA ALA A 134 8.32 12.73 -18.58
C ALA A 134 7.64 12.65 -17.19
N LYS A 135 6.88 11.59 -16.93
CA LYS A 135 6.19 11.37 -15.64
C LYS A 135 6.80 10.19 -14.90
N SER A 136 6.81 10.28 -13.58
CA SER A 136 7.25 9.21 -12.67
C SER A 136 6.06 8.72 -11.86
N VAL A 137 5.66 7.47 -12.07
CA VAL A 137 4.56 6.81 -11.36
C VAL A 137 5.10 5.72 -10.45
N ASP A 138 4.37 5.40 -9.39
CA ASP A 138 4.70 4.24 -8.56
C ASP A 138 4.61 2.97 -9.40
N CYS A 139 5.57 2.06 -9.22
CA CYS A 139 5.57 0.80 -9.94
C CYS A 139 4.37 -0.02 -9.46
N PRO A 140 3.37 -0.32 -10.32
CA PRO A 140 2.15 -0.99 -9.91
C PRO A 140 2.41 -2.44 -9.48
N ARG A 141 3.45 -3.08 -10.05
CA ARG A 141 3.85 -4.45 -9.68
C ARG A 141 4.29 -4.59 -8.23
N CYS A 142 4.95 -3.58 -7.67
CA CYS A 142 5.40 -3.59 -6.27
C CYS A 142 4.74 -2.50 -5.43
N CYS A 143 3.65 -1.90 -5.91
CA CYS A 143 2.92 -0.82 -5.26
C CYS A 143 3.85 0.28 -4.69
N GLY A 144 4.84 0.73 -5.46
CA GLY A 144 5.76 1.78 -5.00
C GLY A 144 6.79 1.34 -3.94
N LEU A 145 6.89 0.06 -3.60
CA LEU A 145 7.82 -0.42 -2.56
C LEU A 145 9.23 -0.69 -3.08
N GLY A 146 9.39 -0.95 -4.38
CA GLY A 146 10.66 -1.40 -4.98
C GLY A 146 10.97 -2.87 -4.76
N PHE A 147 10.24 -3.55 -3.87
CA PHE A 147 10.42 -4.97 -3.56
C PHE A 147 9.12 -5.74 -3.76
N GLY A 148 9.21 -6.97 -4.25
CA GLY A 148 8.07 -7.87 -4.43
C GLY A 148 8.15 -9.09 -3.52
N ARG A 149 7.15 -9.98 -3.63
CA ARG A 149 7.29 -11.35 -3.13
C ARG A 149 8.52 -11.96 -3.80
N ALA A 150 9.46 -12.53 -3.03
CA ALA A 150 10.34 -13.55 -3.60
C ALA A 150 9.45 -14.57 -4.32
N GLN A 151 9.85 -15.01 -5.51
CA GLN A 151 9.21 -16.18 -6.09
C GLN A 151 9.44 -17.31 -5.08
N TRP A 152 8.36 -17.96 -4.65
CA TRP A 152 8.43 -19.10 -3.73
C TRP A 152 9.34 -20.22 -4.24
N GLN A 153 9.67 -20.20 -5.54
CA GLN A 153 10.54 -21.15 -6.24
C GLN A 153 12.04 -20.89 -6.03
N ASP A 154 12.45 -19.72 -5.53
CA ASP A 154 13.86 -19.41 -5.20
C ASP A 154 14.21 -19.74 -3.74
N LEU A 155 13.27 -20.31 -2.98
CA LEU A 155 13.53 -20.89 -1.66
C LEU A 155 14.03 -22.32 -1.88
N ASP A 156 15.31 -22.45 -2.21
CA ASP A 156 15.99 -23.74 -2.13
C ASP A 156 15.94 -24.20 -0.66
N PRO A 157 15.39 -25.37 -0.32
CA PRO A 157 15.35 -25.85 1.06
C PRO A 157 16.74 -26.19 1.64
N GLY A 158 17.81 -25.95 0.89
CA GLY A 158 19.18 -26.35 1.21
C GLY A 158 20.04 -25.32 1.95
N ASP A 159 19.68 -24.03 1.94
CA ASP A 159 20.48 -23.03 2.64
C ASP A 159 19.98 -22.88 4.08
N GLY A 160 20.55 -23.72 4.94
CA GLY A 160 20.36 -23.70 6.38
C GLY A 160 20.48 -22.28 6.93
N LEU A 161 19.40 -21.85 7.59
CA LEU A 161 19.41 -20.71 8.49
C LEU A 161 20.51 -20.91 9.55
N PRO A 162 21.43 -19.95 9.77
CA PRO A 162 22.18 -19.89 11.01
C PRO A 162 21.27 -19.61 12.21
#